data_AF-A0A6J8DDU9-F1
#
_entry.id   AF-A0A6J8DDU9-F1
#
_cell.length_a   1.000
_cell.length_b   1.000
_cell.length_c   1.000
_cell.angle_alpha   90.00
_cell.angle_beta   90.00
_cell.angle_gamma   90.00
#
_symmetry.space_group_name_H-M   'P 1'
#
loop_
_entity.id
_entity.type
_entity.pdbx_description
1 polymer ?
#
loop_
_entity_poly.entity_id
_entity_poly.type
_entity_poly.pdbx_seq_one_letter_code
_entity_poly.pdbx_strand_id
1 'polypeptide(L)'
;MSNNIDNLNSLNENLNFESQDCLDKTVSEFLNGIVSPYLKVKPKVSTSRRKQDRIIPTIEDKPWFNDECKRRYKHYIRCLNVFNHSKCTCSTHHLNLVTAKGNYKLLEAKLKRNYKTQQENMLESLKRLNSKLFYRKFSSKRKVKPKATGKEFFDHFKRIASEINSEENSRNGNSNNDEIPVYEKLDCVSLIQKYYVLYLV
;
A
#
# COMPACT_ATOMS: atom_id res chain seq x y z
N MET A 1 29.23 -16.79 62.72
CA MET A 1 28.71 -16.22 61.46
C MET A 1 29.78 -15.31 60.83
N SER A 2 30.84 -15.92 60.32
CA SER A 2 31.86 -15.30 59.46
C SER A 2 32.45 -16.46 58.68
N ASN A 3 32.52 -16.37 57.35
CA ASN A 3 33.36 -17.19 56.44
C ASN A 3 32.98 -17.07 54.94
N ASN A 4 32.11 -16.13 54.53
CA ASN A 4 31.69 -16.03 53.12
C ASN A 4 32.25 -14.82 52.34
N ILE A 5 33.06 -13.97 52.96
CA ILE A 5 33.63 -12.78 52.27
C ILE A 5 35.07 -13.03 51.82
N ASP A 6 35.85 -13.80 52.57
CA ASP A 6 37.27 -14.05 52.24
C ASP A 6 37.45 -14.95 51.01
N ASN A 7 36.41 -15.68 50.62
CA ASN A 7 36.43 -16.58 49.45
C ASN A 7 36.19 -15.84 48.11
N LEU A 8 35.73 -14.58 48.14
CA LEU A 8 35.54 -13.77 46.92
C LEU A 8 36.83 -13.08 46.46
N ASN A 9 37.69 -12.70 47.41
CA ASN A 9 38.98 -12.06 47.08
C ASN A 9 40.03 -13.08 46.60
N SER A 10 39.95 -14.34 47.05
CA SER A 10 40.88 -15.41 46.63
C SER A 10 40.65 -15.93 45.21
N LEU A 11 39.50 -15.62 44.59
CA LEU A 11 39.17 -16.06 43.22
C LEU A 11 39.49 -15.01 42.15
N ASN A 12 39.87 -13.80 42.57
CA ASN A 12 40.08 -12.68 41.66
C ASN A 12 41.52 -12.60 41.10
N GLU A 13 42.45 -13.42 41.57
CA GLU A 13 43.86 -13.38 41.14
C GLU A 13 44.26 -14.41 40.06
N ASN A 14 43.34 -15.25 39.55
CA ASN A 14 43.70 -16.29 38.57
C ASN A 14 42.81 -16.37 37.33
N LEU A 15 42.25 -15.26 36.87
CA LEU A 15 41.48 -15.25 35.63
C LEU A 15 42.25 -14.57 34.51
N ASN A 16 43.18 -15.34 33.92
CA ASN A 16 43.71 -15.05 32.59
C ASN A 16 42.60 -15.34 31.56
N PHE A 17 41.76 -14.33 31.27
CA PHE A 17 40.68 -14.45 30.29
C PHE A 17 41.21 -14.23 28.87
N GLU A 18 41.59 -15.31 28.20
CA GLU A 18 42.11 -15.26 26.83
C GLU A 18 41.02 -15.22 25.72
N SER A 19 39.72 -15.25 26.04
CA SER A 19 38.67 -15.01 25.04
C SER A 19 37.31 -14.61 25.63
N GLN A 20 36.65 -13.67 24.95
CA GLN A 20 35.27 -13.21 25.21
C GLN A 20 34.27 -14.38 25.25
N ASP A 21 34.50 -15.43 24.45
CA ASP A 21 33.65 -16.63 24.41
C ASP A 21 33.65 -17.40 25.74
N CYS A 22 34.75 -17.34 26.49
CA CYS A 22 34.87 -18.00 27.78
C CYS A 22 34.10 -17.24 28.87
N LEU A 23 34.08 -15.90 28.80
CA LEU A 23 33.26 -15.04 29.66
C LEU A 23 31.77 -15.28 29.40
N ASP A 24 31.34 -15.28 28.13
CA ASP A 24 29.94 -15.47 27.76
C ASP A 24 29.41 -16.84 28.21
N LYS A 25 30.24 -17.89 28.11
CA LYS A 25 29.88 -19.23 28.58
C LYS A 25 29.74 -19.28 30.10
N THR A 26 30.66 -18.67 30.83
CA THR A 26 30.65 -18.65 32.30
C THR A 26 29.45 -17.85 32.83
N VAL A 27 29.15 -16.71 32.21
CA VAL A 27 27.99 -15.89 32.55
C VAL A 27 26.69 -16.62 32.22
N SER A 28 26.63 -17.34 31.09
CA SER A 28 25.45 -18.12 30.70
C SER A 28 25.17 -19.29 31.67
N GLU A 29 26.22 -20.00 32.10
CA GLU A 29 26.10 -21.09 33.07
C GLU A 29 25.68 -20.57 34.47
N PHE A 30 26.24 -19.44 34.91
CA PHE A 30 25.86 -18.79 36.16
C PHE A 30 24.39 -18.31 36.15
N LEU A 31 23.97 -17.65 35.08
CA LEU A 31 22.59 -17.19 34.93
C LEU A 31 21.61 -18.37 34.81
N ASN A 32 21.98 -19.45 34.13
CA ASN A 32 21.14 -20.66 34.09
C ASN A 32 21.02 -21.31 35.47
N GLY A 33 22.09 -21.38 36.26
CA GLY A 33 22.03 -21.93 37.62
C GLY A 33 21.13 -21.13 38.56
N ILE A 34 21.13 -19.79 38.43
CA ILE A 34 20.35 -18.90 39.30
C ILE A 34 18.92 -18.74 38.82
N VAL A 35 18.70 -18.62 37.51
CA VAL A 35 17.42 -18.19 36.94
C VAL A 35 16.52 -19.37 36.55
N SER A 36 17.10 -20.54 36.23
CA SER A 36 16.35 -21.75 35.85
C SER A 36 15.28 -22.19 36.86
N PRO A 37 15.50 -22.14 38.20
CA PRO A 37 14.47 -22.50 39.18
C PRO A 37 13.24 -21.56 39.18
N TYR A 38 13.42 -20.31 38.74
CA TYR A 38 12.38 -19.27 38.74
C TYR A 38 11.63 -19.18 37.40
N LEU A 39 12.22 -19.72 36.32
CA LEU A 39 11.57 -19.82 35.01
C LEU A 39 10.85 -21.16 34.88
N LYS A 40 9.73 -21.34 35.60
CA LYS A 40 8.76 -22.39 35.27
C LYS A 40 8.07 -22.09 33.94
N VAL A 41 8.77 -22.32 32.84
CA VAL A 41 8.15 -22.31 31.50
C VAL A 41 7.22 -23.51 31.44
N LYS A 42 5.91 -23.27 31.59
CA LYS A 42 4.91 -24.32 31.36
C LYS A 42 5.05 -24.79 29.91
N PRO A 43 5.17 -26.11 29.64
CA PRO A 43 5.20 -26.60 28.28
C PRO A 43 3.92 -26.18 27.56
N LYS A 44 4.08 -25.47 26.45
CA LYS A 44 2.98 -24.98 25.63
C LYS A 44 2.32 -26.20 24.97
N VAL A 45 1.21 -26.67 25.52
CA VAL A 45 0.43 -27.76 24.93
C VAL A 45 0.02 -27.32 23.53
N SER A 46 0.51 -28.02 22.51
CA SER A 46 0.18 -27.75 21.12
C SER A 46 -1.29 -28.10 20.89
N THR A 47 -2.19 -27.12 20.97
CA THR A 47 -3.55 -27.27 20.43
C THR A 47 -3.49 -27.28 18.91
N SER A 48 -3.19 -28.44 18.33
CA SER A 48 -3.55 -28.77 16.97
C SER A 48 -5.07 -28.93 16.90
N ARG A 49 -5.78 -27.80 16.91
CA ARG A 49 -7.13 -27.77 16.36
C ARG A 49 -6.92 -27.60 14.86
N ARG A 50 -7.09 -28.70 14.11
CA ARG A 50 -7.33 -28.64 12.66
C ARG A 50 -8.52 -27.71 12.47
N LYS A 51 -8.25 -26.44 12.18
CA LYS A 51 -9.26 -25.55 11.63
C LYS A 51 -9.67 -26.23 10.34
N GLN A 52 -10.90 -26.71 10.27
CA GLN A 52 -11.50 -27.03 9.00
C GLN A 52 -11.22 -25.84 8.10
N ASP A 53 -10.59 -26.11 6.96
CA ASP A 53 -10.31 -25.12 5.93
C ASP A 53 -11.64 -24.48 5.57
N ARG A 54 -11.94 -23.33 6.19
CA ARG A 54 -12.70 -22.33 5.47
C ARG A 54 -11.87 -22.14 4.22
N ILE A 55 -12.43 -22.46 3.06
CA ILE A 55 -11.91 -22.03 1.77
C ILE A 55 -11.96 -20.50 1.86
N ILE A 56 -10.93 -19.92 2.45
CA ILE A 56 -10.58 -18.52 2.28
C ILE A 56 -10.29 -18.49 0.79
N PRO A 57 -11.08 -17.76 -0.02
CA PRO A 57 -10.71 -17.55 -1.42
C PRO A 57 -9.26 -17.12 -1.36
N THR A 58 -8.38 -17.93 -1.94
CA THR A 58 -6.97 -17.57 -2.09
C THR A 58 -6.98 -16.11 -2.50
N ILE A 59 -6.19 -15.29 -1.83
CA ILE A 59 -5.88 -13.95 -2.32
C ILE A 59 -5.16 -14.22 -3.63
N GLU A 60 -5.94 -14.45 -4.69
CA GLU A 60 -5.43 -14.75 -6.00
C GLU A 60 -4.76 -13.46 -6.41
N ASP A 61 -3.46 -13.59 -6.71
CA ASP A 61 -2.69 -12.51 -7.26
C ASP A 61 -3.48 -11.94 -8.45
N LYS A 62 -3.42 -10.61 -8.63
CA LYS A 62 -4.14 -9.97 -9.73
C LYS A 62 -3.78 -10.67 -11.04
N PRO A 63 -4.70 -10.76 -12.03
CA PRO A 63 -4.45 -11.54 -13.26
C PRO A 63 -3.20 -11.13 -14.05
N TRP A 64 -2.74 -9.89 -13.88
CA TRP A 64 -1.54 -9.33 -14.51
C TRP A 64 -0.27 -9.49 -13.65
N PHE A 65 -0.37 -9.96 -12.41
CA PHE A 65 0.73 -10.10 -11.47
C PHE A 65 1.36 -11.49 -11.59
N ASN A 66 2.21 -11.65 -12.61
CA ASN A 66 2.89 -12.90 -12.90
C ASN A 66 4.06 -13.20 -11.96
N ASP A 67 4.62 -14.41 -12.08
CA ASP A 67 5.73 -14.88 -11.25
C ASP A 67 6.97 -13.99 -11.30
N GLU A 68 7.26 -13.40 -12.46
CA GLU A 68 8.38 -12.47 -12.63
C GLU A 68 8.14 -11.16 -11.85
N CYS A 69 6.90 -10.63 -11.86
CA CYS A 69 6.52 -9.48 -11.05
C CYS A 69 6.63 -9.79 -9.56
N LYS A 70 6.18 -10.99 -9.16
CA LYS A 70 6.30 -11.51 -7.79
C LYS A 70 7.75 -11.65 -7.34
N ARG A 71 8.63 -12.16 -8.21
CA ARG A 71 10.07 -12.29 -7.97
C ARG A 71 10.72 -10.93 -7.73
N ARG A 72 10.44 -9.95 -8.60
CA ARG A 72 10.97 -8.58 -8.46
C ARG A 72 10.42 -7.87 -7.23
N TYR A 73 9.14 -8.08 -6.90
CA TYR A 73 8.53 -7.56 -5.68
C TYR A 73 9.24 -8.10 -4.43
N LYS A 74 9.44 -9.43 -4.34
CA LYS A 74 10.18 -10.06 -3.23
C LYS A 74 11.61 -9.50 -3.10
N HIS A 75 12.29 -9.30 -4.21
CA HIS A 75 13.63 -8.71 -4.21
C HIS A 75 13.62 -7.26 -3.67
N TYR A 76 12.69 -6.42 -4.14
CA TYR A 76 12.49 -5.07 -3.62
C TYR A 76 12.24 -5.07 -2.11
N ILE A 77 11.34 -5.93 -1.61
CA ILE A 77 11.05 -6.04 -0.16
C ILE A 77 12.30 -6.45 0.62
N ARG A 78 13.12 -7.37 0.09
CA ARG A 78 14.40 -7.74 0.72
C ARG A 78 15.35 -6.55 0.83
N CYS A 79 15.52 -5.78 -0.26
CA CYS A 79 16.35 -4.57 -0.24
C CYS A 79 15.82 -3.52 0.74
N LEU A 80 14.50 -3.35 0.83
CA LEU A 80 13.86 -2.44 1.78
C LEU A 80 14.14 -2.86 3.23
N ASN A 81 14.03 -4.15 3.53
CA ASN A 81 14.33 -4.68 4.87
C ASN A 81 15.81 -4.46 5.24
N VAL A 82 16.73 -4.69 4.31
CA VAL A 82 18.17 -4.43 4.53
C VAL A 82 18.42 -2.94 4.80
N PHE A 83 17.84 -2.05 3.99
CA PHE A 83 17.96 -0.61 4.18
C PHE A 83 17.42 -0.16 5.54
N ASN A 84 16.23 -0.64 5.93
CA ASN A 84 15.60 -0.29 7.21
C ASN A 84 16.34 -0.88 8.42
N HIS A 85 16.86 -2.11 8.30
CA HIS A 85 17.54 -2.80 9.40
C HIS A 85 18.94 -2.26 9.66
N SER A 86 19.67 -1.95 8.60
CA SER A 86 21.06 -1.46 8.74
C SER A 86 21.14 -0.08 9.37
N LYS A 87 20.04 0.71 9.46
CA LYS A 87 20.05 2.15 9.77
C LYS A 87 21.10 2.92 8.96
N CYS A 88 21.64 2.30 7.89
CA CYS A 88 22.81 2.79 7.20
C CYS A 88 22.36 3.72 6.10
N THR A 89 22.83 4.96 6.18
CA THR A 89 22.88 5.94 5.08
C THR A 89 23.87 5.53 3.98
N CYS A 90 24.33 4.27 3.96
CA CYS A 90 25.27 3.77 2.98
C CYS A 90 24.66 3.88 1.58
N SER A 91 25.34 4.65 0.72
CA SER A 91 24.94 4.92 -0.66
C SER A 91 24.61 3.65 -1.44
N THR A 92 25.35 2.56 -1.20
CA THR A 92 25.14 1.26 -1.86
C THR A 92 23.79 0.62 -1.52
N HIS A 93 23.36 0.63 -0.26
CA HIS A 93 22.06 0.08 0.13
C HIS A 93 20.90 0.92 -0.40
N HIS A 94 21.07 2.25 -0.39
CA HIS A 94 20.12 3.17 -0.99
C HIS A 94 19.98 2.94 -2.50
N LEU A 95 21.09 2.85 -3.23
CA LEU A 95 21.11 2.58 -4.67
C LEU A 95 20.44 1.24 -5.02
N ASN A 96 20.73 0.20 -4.24
CA ASN A 96 20.12 -1.12 -4.43
C ASN A 96 18.60 -1.08 -4.21
N LEU A 97 18.13 -0.36 -3.19
CA LEU A 97 16.70 -0.18 -2.94
C LEU A 97 16.01 0.57 -4.09
N VAL A 98 16.57 1.70 -4.52
CA VAL A 98 16.00 2.51 -5.61
C VAL A 98 15.96 1.71 -6.91
N THR A 99 17.05 1.03 -7.26
CA THR A 99 17.14 0.17 -8.46
C THR A 99 16.13 -0.96 -8.41
N ALA A 100 16.03 -1.69 -7.28
CA ALA A 100 15.07 -2.78 -7.13
C ALA A 100 13.62 -2.28 -7.22
N LYS A 101 13.30 -1.14 -6.60
CA LYS A 101 11.99 -0.50 -6.68
C LYS A 101 11.64 -0.10 -8.11
N GLY A 102 12.56 0.56 -8.81
CA GLY A 102 12.39 0.98 -10.21
C GLY A 102 12.11 -0.21 -11.12
N ASN A 103 12.93 -1.26 -11.03
CA ASN A 103 12.79 -2.48 -11.82
C ASN A 103 11.47 -3.23 -11.58
N TYR A 104 10.99 -3.24 -10.34
CA TYR A 104 9.68 -3.78 -9.99
C TYR A 104 8.55 -2.92 -10.56
N LYS A 105 8.57 -1.61 -10.31
CA LYS A 105 7.50 -0.69 -10.70
C LYS A 105 7.36 -0.54 -12.22
N LEU A 106 8.46 -0.54 -12.94
CA LEU A 106 8.46 -0.53 -14.40
C LEU A 106 7.74 -1.76 -14.97
N LEU A 107 8.07 -2.95 -14.44
CA LEU A 107 7.41 -4.18 -14.86
C LEU A 107 5.93 -4.21 -14.46
N GLU A 108 5.62 -3.80 -13.23
CA GLU A 108 4.24 -3.70 -12.73
C GLU A 108 3.38 -2.83 -13.66
N ALA A 109 3.89 -1.65 -14.04
CA ALA A 109 3.20 -0.74 -14.95
C ALA A 109 3.01 -1.34 -16.35
N LYS A 110 4.05 -2.00 -16.89
CA LYS A 110 3.98 -2.69 -18.19
C LYS A 110 2.90 -3.77 -18.20
N LEU A 111 2.87 -4.62 -17.17
CA LEU A 111 1.90 -5.71 -17.07
C LEU A 111 0.46 -5.19 -16.92
N LYS A 112 0.26 -4.16 -16.09
CA LYS A 112 -1.04 -3.49 -15.97
C LYS A 112 -1.53 -2.92 -17.30
N ARG A 113 -0.66 -2.22 -18.03
CA ARG A 113 -1.00 -1.63 -19.33
C ARG A 113 -1.39 -2.71 -20.33
N ASN A 114 -0.57 -3.76 -20.44
CA ASN A 114 -0.82 -4.88 -21.35
C ASN A 114 -2.16 -5.56 -21.04
N TYR A 115 -2.43 -5.82 -19.76
CA TYR A 115 -3.69 -6.42 -19.34
C TYR A 115 -4.88 -5.53 -19.68
N LYS A 116 -4.81 -4.23 -19.43
CA LYS A 116 -5.86 -3.28 -19.80
C LYS A 116 -6.13 -3.30 -21.31
N THR A 117 -5.09 -3.24 -22.12
CA THR A 117 -5.19 -3.29 -23.58
C THR A 117 -5.77 -4.62 -24.06
N GLN A 118 -5.40 -5.75 -23.45
CA GLN A 118 -5.98 -7.06 -23.77
C GLN A 118 -7.49 -7.10 -23.46
N GLN A 119 -7.91 -6.54 -22.32
CA GLN A 119 -9.33 -6.45 -21.96
C GLN A 119 -10.11 -5.55 -22.94
N GLU A 120 -9.54 -4.42 -23.33
CA GLU A 120 -10.13 -3.51 -24.33
C GLU A 120 -10.28 -4.21 -25.69
N ASN A 121 -9.23 -4.87 -26.17
CA ASN A 121 -9.24 -5.61 -27.43
C ASN A 121 -10.25 -6.77 -27.42
N MET A 122 -10.33 -7.51 -26.31
CA MET A 122 -11.32 -8.56 -26.13
C MET A 122 -12.75 -8.00 -26.17
N LEU A 123 -13.00 -6.87 -25.51
CA LEU A 123 -14.30 -6.22 -25.52
C LEU A 123 -14.70 -5.76 -26.93
N GLU A 124 -13.77 -5.14 -27.66
CA GLU A 124 -14.04 -4.69 -29.04
C GLU A 124 -14.23 -5.88 -29.99
N SER A 125 -13.51 -6.99 -29.79
CA SER A 125 -13.70 -8.24 -30.54
C SER A 125 -15.09 -8.83 -30.30
N LEU A 126 -15.55 -8.88 -29.04
CA LEU A 126 -16.89 -9.35 -28.70
C LEU A 126 -17.98 -8.46 -29.31
N LYS A 127 -17.78 -7.14 -29.31
CA LYS A 127 -18.67 -6.17 -29.94
C LYS A 127 -18.74 -6.35 -31.46
N ARG A 128 -17.63 -6.66 -32.13
CA ARG A 128 -17.59 -6.90 -33.58
C ARG A 128 -18.20 -8.26 -33.98
N LEU A 129 -17.84 -9.33 -33.28
CA LEU A 129 -18.26 -10.70 -33.63
C LEU A 129 -19.74 -10.96 -33.30
N ASN A 130 -20.23 -10.43 -32.18
CA ASN A 130 -21.58 -10.72 -31.68
C ASN A 130 -22.28 -9.46 -31.17
N SER A 131 -22.30 -8.40 -31.99
CA SER A 131 -22.83 -7.07 -31.64
C SER A 131 -24.23 -7.10 -31.02
N LYS A 132 -25.16 -7.88 -31.59
CA LYS A 132 -26.53 -8.02 -31.08
C LYS A 132 -26.54 -8.58 -29.64
N LEU A 133 -25.80 -9.65 -29.38
CA LEU A 133 -25.72 -10.27 -28.05
C LEU A 133 -24.97 -9.37 -27.06
N PHE A 134 -23.92 -8.71 -27.53
CA PHE A 134 -23.14 -7.75 -26.76
C PHE A 134 -24.05 -6.64 -26.23
N TYR A 135 -24.73 -5.90 -27.11
CA TYR A 135 -25.62 -4.80 -26.70
C TYR A 135 -26.86 -5.27 -25.95
N ARG A 136 -27.37 -6.49 -26.23
CA ARG A 136 -28.47 -7.08 -25.45
C ARG A 136 -28.15 -7.20 -23.97
N LYS A 137 -26.88 -7.50 -23.62
CA LYS A 137 -26.45 -7.54 -22.20
C LYS A 137 -26.45 -6.16 -21.54
N PHE A 138 -26.24 -5.08 -22.31
CA PHE A 138 -26.24 -3.71 -21.79
C PHE A 138 -27.63 -3.05 -21.79
N SER A 139 -28.52 -3.46 -22.70
CA SER A 139 -29.90 -2.96 -22.78
C SER A 139 -30.83 -3.61 -21.75
N SER A 140 -30.45 -4.76 -21.19
CA SER A 140 -31.20 -5.47 -20.14
C SER A 140 -31.09 -4.83 -18.74
N LYS A 141 -30.85 -3.51 -18.64
CA LYS A 141 -30.91 -2.81 -17.35
C LYS A 141 -32.34 -2.86 -16.82
N ARG A 142 -32.47 -3.26 -15.55
CA ARG A 142 -33.70 -3.16 -14.75
C ARG A 142 -34.25 -1.75 -14.94
N LYS A 143 -35.56 -1.63 -15.18
CA LYS A 143 -36.27 -0.34 -15.18
C LYS A 143 -36.07 0.31 -13.80
N VAL A 144 -34.99 1.06 -13.63
CA VAL A 144 -34.84 1.95 -12.49
C VAL A 144 -35.87 3.04 -12.76
N LYS A 145 -36.99 2.98 -12.04
CA LYS A 145 -37.99 4.03 -12.12
C LYS A 145 -37.27 5.35 -11.81
N PRO A 146 -37.40 6.38 -12.67
CA PRO A 146 -36.83 7.67 -12.36
C PRO A 146 -37.38 8.11 -11.00
N LYS A 147 -36.48 8.47 -10.08
CA LYS A 147 -36.82 8.87 -8.72
C LYS A 147 -37.60 10.18 -8.70
N ALA A 148 -37.45 10.98 -9.76
CA ALA A 148 -38.15 12.23 -9.95
C ALA A 148 -39.07 12.16 -11.17
N THR A 149 -40.28 12.68 -11.01
CA THR A 149 -41.31 12.81 -12.04
C THR A 149 -41.01 14.08 -12.85
N GLY A 150 -41.40 14.13 -14.14
CA GLY A 150 -41.20 15.33 -14.96
C GLY A 150 -41.78 16.61 -14.36
N LYS A 151 -42.84 16.48 -13.54
CA LYS A 151 -43.41 17.56 -12.75
C LYS A 151 -42.46 18.10 -11.68
N GLU A 152 -41.78 17.23 -10.93
CA GLU A 152 -40.83 17.65 -9.89
C GLU A 152 -39.61 18.35 -10.51
N PHE A 153 -39.21 17.92 -11.70
CA PHE A 153 -38.19 18.61 -12.49
C PHE A 153 -38.67 20.02 -12.90
N PHE A 154 -39.88 20.12 -13.48
CA PHE A 154 -40.46 21.40 -13.87
C PHE A 154 -40.59 22.38 -12.69
N ASP A 155 -41.13 21.91 -11.56
CA ASP A 155 -41.32 22.72 -10.35
C ASP A 155 -39.96 23.19 -9.78
N HIS A 156 -38.93 22.36 -9.86
CA HIS A 156 -37.57 22.73 -9.45
C HIS A 156 -36.99 23.87 -10.30
N PHE A 157 -37.10 23.81 -11.64
CA PHE A 157 -36.61 24.89 -12.50
C PHE A 157 -37.45 26.16 -12.39
N LYS A 158 -38.77 26.03 -12.19
CA LYS A 158 -39.64 27.17 -11.92
C LYS A 158 -39.22 27.89 -10.64
N ARG A 159 -38.89 27.14 -9.59
CA ARG A 159 -38.39 27.67 -8.32
C ARG A 159 -37.04 28.39 -8.48
N ILE A 160 -36.08 27.78 -9.18
CA ILE A 160 -34.79 28.42 -9.48
C ILE A 160 -34.99 29.74 -10.24
N ALA A 161 -35.84 29.73 -11.28
CA ALA A 161 -36.12 30.94 -12.06
C ALA A 161 -36.75 32.04 -11.19
N SER A 162 -37.65 31.69 -10.26
CA SER A 162 -38.20 32.66 -9.33
C SER A 162 -37.19 33.19 -8.30
N GLU A 163 -36.27 32.36 -7.82
CA GLU A 163 -35.22 32.77 -6.88
C GLU A 163 -34.25 33.77 -7.55
N ILE A 164 -33.86 33.54 -8.81
CA ILE A 164 -33.02 34.46 -9.61
C ILE A 164 -33.70 35.82 -9.78
N ASN A 165 -34.97 35.84 -10.18
CA ASN A 165 -35.73 37.09 -10.36
C ASN A 165 -35.99 37.84 -9.03
N SER A 166 -35.97 37.13 -7.90
CA SER A 166 -36.14 37.72 -6.58
C SER A 166 -34.85 38.38 -6.08
N GLU A 167 -33.69 37.82 -6.42
CA GLU A 167 -32.39 38.41 -6.11
C GLU A 167 -32.06 39.65 -6.97
N GLU A 168 -32.51 39.70 -8.23
CA GLU A 168 -32.33 40.88 -9.09
C GLU A 168 -33.14 42.10 -8.59
N ASN A 169 -34.30 41.89 -7.98
CA ASN A 169 -35.09 42.98 -7.38
C ASN A 169 -34.53 43.50 -6.04
N SER A 170 -33.60 42.78 -5.39
CA SER A 170 -32.88 43.25 -4.18
C SER A 170 -31.49 43.83 -4.46
N ARG A 171 -30.96 43.71 -5.68
CA ARG A 171 -29.64 44.23 -6.06
C ARG A 171 -29.69 45.45 -7.00
N ASN A 172 -30.74 46.26 -6.93
CA ASN A 172 -30.73 47.56 -7.61
C ASN A 172 -30.00 48.60 -6.74
N GLY A 173 -28.68 48.43 -6.67
CA GLY A 173 -27.75 49.29 -5.96
C GLY A 173 -26.32 48.79 -6.11
N ASN A 174 -25.57 49.47 -6.97
CA ASN A 174 -24.15 49.34 -7.31
C ASN A 174 -23.72 48.34 -8.41
N SER A 175 -23.47 48.96 -9.57
CA SER A 175 -22.34 48.74 -10.48
C SER A 175 -21.21 47.87 -9.93
N ASN A 176 -20.84 46.81 -10.65
CA ASN A 176 -19.61 46.78 -11.44
C ASN A 176 -19.59 45.49 -12.29
N ASN A 177 -19.11 45.63 -13.53
CA ASN A 177 -18.67 44.52 -14.35
C ASN A 177 -17.72 43.63 -13.55
N ASP A 178 -17.82 42.31 -13.66
CA ASP A 178 -16.67 41.40 -13.83
C ASP A 178 -17.11 39.94 -14.01
N GLU A 179 -16.61 39.38 -15.11
CA GLU A 179 -16.26 37.98 -15.36
C GLU A 179 -17.37 36.89 -15.41
N ILE A 180 -17.78 36.60 -16.65
CA ILE A 180 -18.28 35.29 -17.06
C ILE A 180 -17.20 34.25 -16.70
N PRO A 181 -17.49 33.21 -15.89
CA PRO A 181 -16.53 32.15 -15.66
C PRO A 181 -16.41 31.32 -16.94
N VAL A 182 -15.35 31.59 -17.70
CA VAL A 182 -14.89 30.72 -18.77
C VAL A 182 -14.41 29.43 -18.11
N TYR A 183 -15.12 28.33 -18.38
CA TYR A 183 -14.62 27.01 -18.02
C TYR A 183 -13.39 26.71 -18.88
N GLU A 184 -12.20 26.85 -18.29
CA GLU A 184 -10.99 26.27 -18.86
C GLU A 184 -11.19 24.75 -19.01
N LYS A 185 -11.19 24.28 -20.25
CA LYS A 185 -10.98 22.87 -20.56
C LYS A 185 -9.67 22.44 -19.88
N LEU A 186 -9.76 21.48 -18.97
CA LEU A 186 -8.62 20.76 -18.44
C LEU A 186 -7.96 19.92 -19.56
N ASP A 187 -7.12 20.55 -20.37
CA ASP A 187 -6.18 19.84 -21.24
C ASP A 187 -5.05 19.26 -20.37
N CYS A 188 -5.24 17.99 -20.01
CA CYS A 188 -4.35 17.20 -19.18
C CYS A 188 -3.12 16.76 -19.99
N VAL A 189 -2.24 17.67 -20.42
CA VAL A 189 -1.03 17.29 -21.20
C VAL A 189 0.30 17.83 -20.64
N SER A 190 0.33 18.76 -19.68
CA SER A 190 1.60 19.43 -19.30
C SER A 190 2.33 18.91 -18.05
N LEU A 191 1.82 17.90 -17.31
CA LEU A 191 2.50 17.45 -16.09
C LEU A 191 3.79 16.63 -16.32
N ILE A 192 4.13 16.32 -17.58
CA ILE A 192 5.31 15.49 -17.91
C ILE A 192 6.60 16.33 -18.03
N GLN A 193 6.53 17.64 -18.23
CA GLN A 193 7.75 18.44 -18.47
C GLN A 193 8.42 19.00 -17.21
N LYS A 194 7.71 19.17 -16.08
CA LYS A 194 8.32 19.73 -14.85
C LYS A 194 9.26 18.77 -14.10
N TYR A 195 9.19 17.46 -14.36
CA TYR A 195 10.07 16.49 -13.68
C TYR A 195 11.35 16.15 -14.44
N TYR A 196 11.52 16.60 -15.69
CA TYR A 196 12.73 16.31 -16.48
C TYR A 196 13.87 17.32 -16.30
N VAL A 197 13.61 18.51 -15.75
CA VAL A 197 14.64 19.55 -15.59
C VAL A 197 15.42 19.43 -14.27
N LEU A 198 14.94 18.66 -13.30
CA LEU A 198 15.61 18.50 -11.99
C LEU A 198 16.61 17.32 -11.92
N TYR A 199 16.87 16.62 -13.04
CA TYR A 199 17.77 15.46 -13.09
C TYR A 199 18.98 15.62 -14.03
N LEU A 200 19.34 16.85 -14.38
CA LEU A 200 20.52 17.17 -15.20
C LEU A 200 21.40 18.28 -14.60
N VAL A 201 21.69 18.19 -13.30
CA VAL A 201 22.85 18.86 -12.68
C VAL A 201 23.54 17.87 -11.74
#